data_AF-A0A6J7EIZ9-F1
#
_entry.id   AF-A0A6J7EIZ9-F1
#
_cell.length_a   1.000
_cell.length_b   1.000
_cell.length_c   1.000
_cell.angle_alpha   90.00
_cell.angle_beta   90.00
_cell.angle_gamma   90.00
#
_symmetry.space_group_name_H-M   'P 1'
#
loop_
_entity.id
_entity.type
_entity.pdbx_description
1 polymer ?
#
loop_
_entity_poly.entity_id
_entity_poly.type
_entity_poly.pdbx_seq_one_letter_code
_entity_poly.pdbx_strand_id
1 'polypeptide(L)'
;MEVQAALEALRALPGEITIVSDSTYVVNCFHARWWAKWERNGWRNSQKQPVANTDLWIPLIELVKVRQPVFRWVKGHSGNRMNDLVDQLAVAASKGPFGAESVDSAEAGGPLTLF
;
A
#
# COMPACT_ATOMS: atom_id res chain seq x y z
N MET A 1 1.38 -1.08 3.81
CA MET A 1 1.87 -2.11 2.86
C MET A 1 0.80 -2.55 1.88
N GLU A 2 -0.27 -3.26 2.30
CA GLU A 2 -1.23 -3.84 1.34
C GLU A 2 -2.07 -2.81 0.56
N VAL A 3 -2.60 -1.78 1.24
CA VAL A 3 -3.37 -0.70 0.58
C VAL A 3 -2.49 0.06 -0.42
N GLN A 4 -1.23 0.31 -0.05
CA GLN A 4 -0.25 0.95 -0.93
C GLN A 4 0.07 0.08 -2.14
N ALA A 5 0.24 -1.23 -1.96
CA ALA A 5 0.48 -2.15 -3.07
C ALA A 5 -0.69 -2.14 -4.07
N ALA A 6 -1.93 -2.14 -3.59
CA ALA A 6 -3.11 -2.02 -4.45
C ALA A 6 -3.15 -0.67 -5.20
N LEU A 7 -2.82 0.44 -4.53
CA LEU A 7 -2.77 1.77 -5.13
C LEU A 7 -1.71 1.84 -6.24
N GLU A 8 -0.49 1.41 -5.97
CA GLU A 8 0.61 1.45 -6.92
C GLU A 8 0.37 0.51 -8.11
N ALA A 9 -0.23 -0.67 -7.89
CA ALA A 9 -0.63 -1.55 -8.98
C ALA A 9 -1.62 -0.88 -9.95
N LEU A 10 -2.61 -0.15 -9.41
CA LEU A 10 -3.58 0.58 -10.24
C LEU A 10 -2.98 1.80 -10.95
N ARG A 11 -1.90 2.38 -10.43
CA ARG A 11 -1.17 3.47 -11.09
C ARG A 11 -0.28 2.96 -12.20
N ALA A 12 0.43 1.85 -11.98
CA ALA A 12 1.48 1.38 -12.87
C ALA A 12 0.95 0.55 -14.05
N LEU A 13 -0.11 -0.24 -13.85
CA LEU A 13 -0.54 -1.22 -14.86
C LEU A 13 -1.64 -0.66 -15.77
N PRO A 14 -1.53 -0.70 -17.10
CA PRO A 14 -2.63 -0.33 -18.00
C PRO A 14 -3.68 -1.46 -18.12
N GLY A 15 -4.87 -1.15 -18.66
CA GLY A 15 -5.91 -2.14 -19.00
C GLY A 15 -6.82 -2.59 -17.84
N GLU A 16 -7.50 -3.72 -18.03
CA GLU A 16 -8.35 -4.35 -17.01
C GLU A 16 -7.48 -4.99 -15.92
N ILE A 17 -7.82 -4.73 -14.65
CA ILE A 17 -7.01 -5.16 -13.52
C ILE A 17 -7.84 -6.04 -12.58
N THR A 18 -7.27 -7.18 -12.20
CA THR A 18 -7.74 -7.99 -11.07
C THR A 18 -6.75 -7.89 -9.93
N ILE A 19 -7.18 -7.33 -8.79
CA ILE A 19 -6.40 -7.29 -7.56
C ILE A 19 -6.70 -8.56 -6.77
N VAL A 20 -5.68 -9.40 -6.62
CA VAL A 20 -5.72 -10.60 -5.78
C VAL A 20 -4.97 -10.32 -4.50
N SER A 21 -5.61 -10.50 -3.35
CA SER A 21 -5.01 -10.23 -2.05
C SER A 21 -5.56 -11.17 -1.00
N ASP A 22 -4.74 -11.59 -0.04
CA ASP A 22 -5.16 -12.28 1.17
C ASP A 22 -5.60 -11.32 2.29
N SER A 23 -5.39 -10.03 2.09
CA SER A 23 -5.90 -8.97 2.95
C SER A 23 -7.42 -8.96 2.96
N THR A 24 -7.98 -9.52 4.02
CA THR A 24 -9.40 -9.37 4.32
C THR A 24 -9.77 -7.89 4.48
N TYR A 25 -8.85 -7.04 4.94
CA TYR A 25 -9.08 -5.60 5.08
C TYR A 25 -9.30 -4.92 3.73
N VAL A 26 -8.42 -5.14 2.75
CA VAL A 26 -8.57 -4.57 1.40
C VAL A 26 -9.79 -5.14 0.70
N VAL A 27 -9.92 -6.47 0.67
CA VAL A 27 -10.98 -7.12 -0.11
C VAL A 27 -12.37 -6.82 0.46
N ASN A 28 -12.55 -6.92 1.78
CA ASN A 28 -13.84 -6.64 2.40
C ASN A 28 -14.23 -5.16 2.29
N CYS A 29 -13.26 -4.23 2.28
CA CYS A 29 -13.56 -2.81 2.07
C CYS A 29 -14.30 -2.58 0.76
N PHE A 30 -13.88 -3.24 -0.33
CA PHE A 30 -14.52 -3.09 -1.64
C PHE A 30 -15.77 -3.96 -1.79
N HIS A 31 -15.76 -5.21 -1.32
CA HIS A 31 -16.92 -6.11 -1.38
C HIS A 31 -18.09 -5.58 -0.55
N ALA A 32 -17.84 -5.14 0.68
CA ALA A 32 -18.87 -4.62 1.59
C ALA A 32 -19.00 -3.09 1.55
N ARG A 33 -18.30 -2.43 0.61
CA ARG A 33 -18.37 -0.97 0.36
C ARG A 33 -18.17 -0.11 1.62
N TRP A 34 -17.22 -0.47 2.48
CA TRP A 34 -16.91 0.28 3.70
C TRP A 34 -16.52 1.73 3.38
N TRP A 35 -15.76 1.91 2.30
CA TRP A 35 -15.35 3.23 1.81
C TRP A 35 -16.51 4.19 1.60
N ALA A 36 -17.68 3.72 1.13
CA ALA A 36 -18.84 4.56 0.91
C ALA A 36 -19.47 5.04 2.24
N LYS A 37 -19.30 4.28 3.32
CA LYS A 37 -19.69 4.72 4.67
C LYS A 37 -18.65 5.67 5.24
N TRP A 38 -17.35 5.42 5.02
CA TRP A 38 -16.28 6.32 5.46
C TRP A 38 -16.38 7.68 4.79
N GLU A 39 -16.57 7.74 3.47
CA GLU A 39 -16.75 8.97 2.70
C GLU A 39 -17.92 9.81 3.24
N ARG A 40 -19.07 9.18 3.53
CA ARG A 40 -20.23 9.84 4.15
C ARG A 40 -19.99 10.31 5.58
N ASN A 41 -19.14 9.62 6.33
CA ASN A 41 -18.86 9.91 7.74
C ASN A 41 -17.59 10.75 7.94
N GLY A 42 -17.08 11.40 6.87
CA GLY A 42 -15.87 12.24 6.95
C GLY A 42 -14.63 11.44 7.32
N TRP A 43 -14.46 10.24 6.73
CA TRP A 43 -13.34 9.32 6.93
C TRP A 43 -13.17 8.85 8.38
N ARG A 44 -14.31 8.53 9.02
CA ARG A 44 -14.35 7.95 10.36
C ARG A 44 -14.91 6.53 10.36
N ASN A 45 -14.32 5.67 11.19
CA ASN A 45 -14.75 4.29 11.41
C ASN A 45 -16.00 4.22 12.32
N SER A 46 -16.49 3.01 12.59
CA SER A 46 -17.67 2.79 13.46
C SER A 46 -17.47 3.29 14.90
N GLN A 47 -16.22 3.38 15.36
CA GLN A 47 -15.83 3.89 16.67
C GLN A 47 -15.61 5.42 16.67
N LYS A 48 -16.00 6.12 15.57
CA LYS A 48 -15.81 7.56 15.35
C LYS A 48 -14.34 8.03 15.30
N GLN A 49 -13.40 7.09 15.20
CA GLN A 49 -11.98 7.37 15.04
C GLN A 49 -11.65 7.57 13.56
N PRO A 50 -10.58 8.33 13.22
CA PRO A 50 -10.08 8.42 11.86
C PRO A 50 -9.81 7.03 11.28
N VAL A 51 -10.17 6.82 10.01
CA VAL A 51 -9.82 5.59 9.30
C VAL A 51 -8.30 5.54 9.12
N ALA A 52 -7.70 4.41 9.46
CA ALA A 52 -6.26 4.22 9.26
C ALA A 52 -5.92 4.28 7.76
N ASN A 53 -4.78 4.87 7.43
CA ASN A 53 -4.28 5.00 6.05
C ASN A 53 -5.25 5.75 5.11
N THR A 54 -5.96 6.75 5.63
CA THR A 54 -6.91 7.56 4.83
C THR A 54 -6.22 8.21 3.62
N ASP A 55 -4.96 8.61 3.77
CA ASP A 55 -4.06 9.14 2.74
C ASP A 55 -3.85 8.17 1.57
N LEU A 56 -3.87 6.85 1.82
CA LEU A 56 -3.78 5.82 0.78
C LEU A 56 -5.17 5.43 0.25
N TRP A 57 -6.17 5.40 1.11
CA TRP A 57 -7.52 4.99 0.74
C TRP A 57 -8.18 5.95 -0.24
N ILE A 58 -8.10 7.26 0.01
CA ILE A 58 -8.69 8.29 -0.86
C ILE A 58 -8.27 8.10 -2.33
N PRO A 59 -6.96 8.16 -2.68
CA PRO A 59 -6.54 8.02 -4.08
C PRO A 59 -6.81 6.63 -4.63
N LEU A 60 -6.75 5.58 -3.80
CA LEU A 60 -7.08 4.23 -4.23
C LEU A 60 -8.55 4.14 -4.67
N ILE A 61 -9.46 4.69 -3.88
CA ILE A 61 -10.90 4.66 -4.16
C ILE A 61 -11.24 5.49 -5.40
N GLU A 62 -10.58 6.63 -5.61
CA GLU A 62 -10.71 7.42 -6.83
C GLU A 62 -10.33 6.60 -8.07
N LEU A 63 -9.18 5.92 -8.04
CA LEU A 63 -8.76 5.04 -9.13
C LEU A 63 -9.70 3.85 -9.32
N VAL A 64 -10.19 3.25 -8.23
CA VAL A 64 -11.15 2.14 -8.31
C VAL A 64 -12.46 2.58 -8.93
N LYS A 65 -12.96 3.79 -8.62
CA LYS A 65 -14.18 4.35 -9.23
C LYS A 65 -14.02 4.52 -10.75
N VAL A 66 -12.84 4.90 -11.23
CA VAL A 66 -12.55 5.12 -12.65
C VAL A 66 -12.26 3.80 -13.39
N ARG A 67 -11.39 2.95 -12.81
CA ARG A 67 -10.84 1.77 -13.48
C ARG A 67 -11.62 0.48 -13.24
N GLN A 68 -12.51 0.48 -12.25
CA GLN A 68 -13.39 -0.63 -11.91
C GLN A 68 -12.66 -1.99 -11.83
N PRO A 69 -11.55 -2.11 -11.08
CA PRO A 69 -10.83 -3.37 -10.95
C PRO A 69 -11.66 -4.43 -10.22
N VAL A 70 -11.37 -5.70 -10.50
CA VAL A 70 -11.99 -6.84 -9.81
C VAL A 70 -11.15 -7.21 -8.58
N PHE A 71 -11.78 -7.33 -7.41
CA PHE A 71 -11.11 -7.77 -6.19
C PHE A 71 -11.40 -9.24 -5.90
N ARG A 72 -10.35 -10.05 -5.74
CA ARG A 72 -10.43 -11.47 -5.36
C ARG A 72 -9.67 -11.73 -4.07
N TRP A 73 -10.35 -12.34 -3.11
CA TRP A 73 -9.72 -12.81 -1.89
C TRP A 73 -9.10 -14.18 -2.12
N VAL A 74 -7.90 -14.39 -1.59
CA VAL A 74 -7.24 -15.70 -1.50
C VAL A 74 -6.87 -15.98 -0.05
N LYS A 75 -6.83 -17.25 0.33
CA LYS A 75 -6.43 -17.62 1.69
C LYS A 75 -4.91 -17.43 1.85
N GLY A 76 -4.51 -16.54 2.77
CA GLY A 76 -3.11 -16.36 3.17
C GLY A 76 -2.50 -17.67 3.67
N HIS A 77 -1.23 -17.92 3.33
CA HIS A 77 -0.47 -19.16 3.60
C HIS A 77 -0.94 -20.43 2.85
N SER A 78 -1.28 -20.32 1.57
CA SER A 78 -1.61 -21.50 0.72
C SER A 78 -0.52 -21.86 -0.30
N GLY A 79 0.72 -21.37 -0.14
CA GLY A 79 1.80 -21.62 -1.12
C GLY A 79 1.60 -20.88 -2.46
N ASN A 80 0.94 -19.72 -2.43
CA ASN A 80 0.78 -18.90 -3.63
C ASN A 80 2.04 -18.07 -3.85
N ARG A 81 2.89 -18.56 -4.77
CA ARG A 81 4.19 -17.97 -5.12
C ARG A 81 4.14 -16.48 -5.47
N MET A 82 3.01 -15.98 -5.96
CA MET A 82 2.84 -14.55 -6.25
C MET A 82 2.62 -13.71 -4.99
N ASN A 83 1.94 -14.25 -3.97
CA ASN A 83 1.75 -13.57 -2.69
C ASN A 83 3.08 -13.49 -1.93
N ASP A 84 3.84 -14.59 -1.93
CA ASP A 84 5.18 -14.64 -1.31
C ASP A 84 6.14 -13.65 -2.00
N LEU A 85 6.05 -13.50 -3.33
CA LEU A 85 6.84 -12.51 -4.08
C LEU A 85 6.45 -11.07 -3.71
N VAL A 86 5.15 -10.78 -3.60
CA VAL A 86 4.67 -9.45 -3.18
C VAL A 86 5.08 -9.14 -1.75
N ASP A 87 5.02 -10.10 -0.83
CA ASP A 87 5.50 -9.94 0.54
C ASP A 87 7.00 -9.69 0.58
N GLN A 88 7.79 -10.45 -0.19
CA GLN A 88 9.24 -10.22 -0.30
C GLN A 88 9.57 -8.83 -0.85
N LEU A 89 8.86 -8.39 -1.90
CA LEU A 89 9.01 -7.04 -2.46
C LEU A 89 8.57 -5.96 -1.47
N ALA A 90 7.51 -6.20 -0.69
CA ALA A 90 7.01 -5.26 0.30
C ALA A 90 7.92 -5.15 1.53
N VAL A 91 8.55 -6.26 1.96
CA VAL A 91 9.60 -6.27 3.00
C VAL A 91 10.86 -5.56 2.49
N ALA A 92 11.28 -5.81 1.25
CA ALA A 92 12.40 -5.12 0.64
C ALA A 92 12.14 -3.60 0.54
N ALA A 93 10.94 -3.19 0.12
CA ALA A 93 10.55 -1.78 0.06
C ALA A 93 10.47 -1.12 1.45
N SER A 94 10.05 -1.86 2.48
CA SER A 94 10.04 -1.38 3.87
C SER A 94 11.45 -1.23 4.48
N LYS A 95 12.49 -1.75 3.81
CA LYS A 95 13.91 -1.65 4.24
C LYS A 95 14.72 -0.59 3.46
N GLY A 96 14.07 0.32 2.72
CA GLY A 96 14.72 1.49 2.11
C GLY A 96 15.09 2.57 3.15
N PRO A 97 16.13 3.40 2.91
CA PRO A 97 16.86 4.10 3.97
C PRO A 97 16.11 5.36 4.41
N PHE A 98 15.37 5.27 5.51
CA PHE A 98 15.03 6.42 6.34
C PHE A 98 15.39 6.08 7.80
N GLY A 99 16.66 5.71 7.99
CA GLY A 99 17.33 5.79 9.28
C GLY A 99 17.89 7.20 9.41
N ALA A 100 17.41 7.91 10.43
CA ALA A 100 17.70 9.28 10.77
C ALA A 100 19.15 9.73 10.48
N GLU A 101 19.26 10.90 9.83
CA GLU A 101 20.42 11.77 9.93
C GLU A 101 20.73 12.04 11.41
N SER A 102 21.92 11.65 11.85
CA SER A 102 22.61 12.34 12.93
C SER A 102 23.79 13.07 12.30
N VAL A 103 23.62 14.38 12.15
CA VAL A 103 24.68 15.36 11.90
C VAL A 103 25.76 15.22 12.97
N ASP A 104 26.98 14.93 12.55
CA ASP A 104 28.18 15.29 13.32
C ASP A 104 29.12 16.02 12.36
N SER A 105 29.27 17.32 12.62
CA SER A 105 30.21 18.19 11.93
C SER A 105 31.54 18.12 12.67
N ALA A 106 32.59 17.60 12.03
CA ALA A 106 33.97 18.03 12.29
C ALA A 106 34.95 17.51 11.22
N GLU A 107 35.53 18.47 10.51
CA GLU A 107 36.96 18.55 10.15
C GLU A 107 37.57 17.63 9.06
N ALA A 108 38.02 18.32 8.01
CA ALA A 108 39.33 18.20 7.34
C ALA A 108 39.64 17.00 6.43
N GLY A 109 39.58 17.27 5.12
CA GLY A 109 40.74 17.20 4.21
C GLY A 109 41.23 15.83 3.73
N GLY A 110 40.92 15.50 2.47
CA GLY A 110 41.69 14.53 1.67
C GLY A 110 40.92 13.98 0.46
N PRO A 111 41.53 13.87 -0.75
CA PRO A 111 40.86 13.31 -1.91
C PRO A 111 41.08 11.80 -1.98
N LEU A 112 40.03 10.98 -2.04
CA LEU A 112 40.17 9.55 -2.35
C LEU A 112 39.06 9.04 -3.28
N THR A 113 39.46 8.94 -4.55
CA THR A 113 39.37 7.78 -5.46
C THR A 113 38.29 6.71 -5.19
N LEU A 114 37.40 6.55 -6.16
CA LEU A 114 36.47 5.42 -6.30
C LEU A 114 37.19 4.11 -6.65
N PHE A 115 36.82 3.04 -5.96
CA PHE A 115 36.51 1.74 -6.58
C PHE A 115 35.10 1.33 -6.14
#